data_AF-A0A528FWH3-F1
#
_entry.id   AF-A0A528FWH3-F1
#
_cell.length_a   1.000
_cell.length_b   1.000
_cell.length_c   1.000
_cell.angle_alpha   90.00
_cell.angle_beta   90.00
_cell.angle_gamma   90.00
#
_symmetry.space_group_name_H-M   'P 1'
#
loop_
_entity.id
_entity.type
_entity.pdbx_description
1 polymer ?
#
loop_
_entity_poly.entity_id
_entity_poly.type
_entity_poly.pdbx_seq_one_letter_code
_entity_poly.pdbx_strand_id
1 'polypeptide(L)' 'GDVIQMQEIFRFVRTGMEADGTILGHFEATGLRPRFLEDLKAMGIEFPGRYFEPGRQQE' A
#
# COMPACT_ATOMS: atom_id res chain seq x y z
N GLY A 1 25.82 -7.26 -10.36
CA GLY A 1 25.06 -7.83 -9.24
C GLY A 1 23.69 -7.21 -9.28
N ASP A 2 22.64 -8.01 -9.23
CA ASP A 2 21.26 -7.53 -9.22
C ASP A 2 20.94 -7.01 -7.81
N VAL A 3 20.46 -5.77 -7.71
CA VAL A 3 20.12 -5.15 -6.42
C VAL A 3 18.63 -5.27 -6.23
N ILE A 4 18.20 -6.25 -5.44
CA ILE A 4 16.80 -6.38 -5.03
C ILE A 4 16.54 -5.36 -3.92
N GLN A 5 15.65 -4.42 -4.18
CA GLN A 5 15.21 -3.43 -3.19
C GLN A 5 13.82 -3.79 -2.67
N MET A 6 13.70 -3.90 -1.35
CA MET A 6 12.42 -4.00 -0.67
C MET A 6 11.86 -2.59 -0.43
N GLN A 7 10.63 -2.34 -0.86
CA GLN A 7 9.95 -1.07 -0.67
C GLN A 7 8.56 -1.32 -0.06
N GLU A 8 8.24 -0.61 1.01
CA GLU A 8 6.91 -0.66 1.63
C GLU A 8 5.94 0.23 0.85
N ILE A 9 4.93 -0.39 0.25
CA ILE A 9 3.92 0.29 -0.57
C ILE A 9 2.64 0.54 0.24
N PHE A 10 2.33 -0.36 1.17
CA PHE A 10 1.24 -0.24 2.13
C PHE A 10 1.75 -0.56 3.53
N ARG A 11 1.20 0.13 4.52
CA ARG A 11 1.48 -0.08 5.94
C ARG A 11 0.17 -0.32 6.68
N PHE A 12 0.21 -1.22 7.66
CA PHE A 12 -0.89 -1.39 8.60
C PHE A 12 -0.75 -0.41 9.76
N VAL A 13 -1.78 0.41 9.99
CA VAL A 13 -1.88 1.34 11.12
C VAL A 13 -2.86 0.76 12.14
N ARG A 14 -2.33 0.46 13.32
CA ARG A 14 -3.14 0.03 14.47
C ARG A 14 -3.87 1.24 15.05
N THR A 15 -5.20 1.15 15.12
CA THR A 15 -6.06 2.18 15.70
C THR A 15 -6.56 1.79 17.09
N GLY A 16 -6.53 0.51 17.44
CA GLY A 16 -6.95 0.03 18.75
C GLY A 16 -6.74 -1.47 18.95
N MET A 17 -7.21 -1.97 20.09
CA MET A 17 -7.26 -3.38 20.42
C MET A 17 -8.57 -3.65 21.17
N GLU A 18 -9.30 -4.68 20.77
CA GLU A 18 -10.51 -5.13 21.45
C GLU A 18 -10.16 -5.91 22.73
N ALA A 19 -11.16 -6.09 23.60
CA ALA A 19 -10.98 -6.74 24.90
C ALA A 19 -10.55 -8.22 24.82
N ASP A 20 -10.78 -8.86 23.67
CA ASP A 20 -10.38 -10.23 23.36
C ASP A 20 -8.95 -10.32 22.79
N GLY A 21 -8.28 -9.18 22.58
CA GLY A 21 -6.94 -9.09 21.98
C GLY A 21 -6.92 -8.88 20.47
N THR A 22 -8.09 -8.74 19.82
CA THR A 22 -8.16 -8.44 18.38
C THR A 22 -7.59 -7.06 18.09
N ILE A 23 -6.62 -6.96 17.17
CA ILE A 23 -6.01 -5.69 16.78
C ILE A 23 -6.93 -5.00 15.76
N LEU A 24 -7.40 -3.80 16.11
CA LEU A 24 -8.11 -2.93 15.19
C LEU A 24 -7.11 -2.03 14.45
N GLY A 25 -7.32 -1.87 13.16
CA GLY A 25 -6.47 -1.04 12.32
C GLY A 25 -6.94 -1.02 10.88
N HIS A 26 -6.21 -0.32 10.04
CA HIS A 26 -6.46 -0.24 8.61
C HIS A 26 -5.13 -0.23 7.86
N PHE A 27 -5.18 -0.62 6.58
CA PHE A 27 -4.04 -0.42 5.70
C PHE A 27 -4.10 1.00 5.13
N GLU A 28 -2.96 1.67 5.07
CA GLU A 28 -2.79 2.93 4.37
C GLU A 28 -1.66 2.80 3.36
N ALA A 29 -1.77 3.50 2.24
CA ALA A 29 -0.66 3.62 1.31
C ALA A 29 0.42 4.51 1.89
N THR A 30 1.67 4.17 1.65
CA THR A 30 2.82 4.96 2.13
C THR A 30 3.06 6.23 1.30
N GLY A 31 2.33 6.44 0.21
CA GLY A 31 2.60 7.52 -0.76
C GLY A 31 3.61 7.13 -1.83
N LEU A 32 4.27 5.98 -1.70
CA LEU A 32 5.24 5.50 -2.67
C LEU A 32 4.53 5.01 -3.93
N ARG A 33 4.88 5.58 -5.09
CA ARG A 33 4.38 5.12 -6.39
C ARG A 33 5.32 4.04 -6.95
N PRO A 34 4.90 2.76 -7.00
CA PRO A 34 5.78 1.69 -7.47
C PRO A 34 6.01 1.76 -8.98
N ARG A 35 7.24 1.39 -9.39
CA ARG A 35 7.67 1.38 -10.81
C ARG A 35 6.86 0.42 -11.68
N PHE A 36 6.39 -0.71 -11.12
CA PHE A 36 5.60 -1.69 -11.85
C PHE A 36 4.25 -1.13 -12.36
N LEU A 37 3.80 0.03 -11.88
CA LEU A 37 2.60 0.68 -12.42
C LEU A 37 2.78 1.11 -13.87
N GLU A 38 4.00 1.48 -14.25
CA GLU A 38 4.33 1.78 -15.64
C GLU A 38 4.24 0.51 -16.50
N ASP A 39 4.71 -0.62 -15.97
CA ASP A 39 4.61 -1.93 -16.63
C ASP A 39 3.15 -2.38 -16.75
N LEU A 40 2.35 -2.25 -15.68
CA LEU A 40 0.91 -2.52 -15.70
C LEU A 40 0.19 -1.68 -16.75
N LYS A 41 0.52 -0.38 -16.82
CA LYS A 41 -0.03 0.52 -17.83
C LYS A 41 0.38 0.11 -19.24
N ALA A 42 1.63 -0.32 -19.45
CA ALA A 42 2.10 -0.85 -20.72
C ALA A 42 1.39 -2.15 -21.13
N MET A 43 0.95 -2.95 -20.15
CA MET A 43 0.09 -4.12 -20.35
C MET A 43 -1.40 -3.77 -20.56
N GLY A 44 -1.76 -2.48 -20.56
CA GLY A 44 -3.15 -2.01 -20.72
C GLY A 44 -3.98 -2.05 -19.45
N ILE A 45 -3.36 -2.32 -18.29
CA ILE A 45 -4.02 -2.30 -16.99
C ILE A 45 -3.88 -0.90 -16.40
N GLU A 46 -4.96 -0.12 -16.46
CA GLU A 46 -5.01 1.17 -15.78
C GLU A 46 -5.23 0.97 -14.28
N PHE A 47 -4.17 1.16 -13.50
CA PHE A 47 -4.24 1.18 -12.05
C PHE A 47 -4.27 2.64 -11.55
N PRO A 48 -5.39 3.11 -11.00
CA PRO A 48 -5.53 4.49 -10.55
C PRO A 48 -4.49 4.87 -9.48
N GLY A 49 -3.67 5.89 -9.73
CA GLY A 49 -2.65 6.33 -8.77
C GLY A 49 -3.21 6.76 -7.40
N ARG A 50 -4.53 7.02 -7.32
CA ARG A 50 -5.28 7.34 -6.09
C ARG A 50 -5.22 6.26 -5.01
N TYR A 51 -4.90 5.02 -5.38
CA TYR A 51 -4.74 3.92 -4.43
C TYR A 51 -3.44 4.02 -3.61
N PHE A 52 -2.45 4.78 -4.12
CA PHE A 52 -1.18 5.00 -3.43
C PHE A 52 -1.11 6.38 -2.77
N GLU A 53 -2.24 7.10 -2.65
CA GLU A 53 -2.27 8.39 -1.97
C GLU A 53 -2.11 8.20 -0.45
N PRO A 54 -1.18 8.93 0.19
CA PRO A 54 -0.93 8.80 1.62
C PRO A 54 -2.14 9.27 2.44
N GLY A 55 -2.42 8.57 3.55
CA GLY A 55 -3.50 8.92 4.48
C GLY A 55 -4.90 8.48 4.06
N ARG A 56 -5.03 7.72 2.96
CA ARG A 56 -6.30 7.07 2.61
C ARG A 56 -6.40 5.71 3.30
N GLN A 57 -7.40 5.56 4.17
CA GLN A 57 -7.75 4.27 4.75
C GLN A 57 -8.24 3.34 3.62
N GLN A 58 -7.58 2.20 3.49
CA GLN A 58 -7.98 1.13 2.58
C GLN A 58 -8.68 0.07 3.41
N GLU A 59 -9.97 -0.09 3.13
CA GLU A 59 -10.89 -1.07 3.73
C GLU A 59 -10.87 -2.38 2.94
#